data_AF-A0A1J5ELV2-F1
#
_entry.id   AF-A0A1J5ELV2-F1
#
_cell.length_a   1.000
_cell.length_b   1.000
_cell.length_c   1.000
_cell.angle_alpha   90.00
_cell.angle_beta   90.00
_cell.angle_gamma   90.00
#
_symmetry.space_group_name_H-M   'P 1'
#
loop_
_entity.id
_entity.type
_entity.pdbx_description
1 polymer ?
#
loop_
_entity_poly.entity_id
_entity_poly.type
_entity_poly.pdbx_seq_one_letter_code
_entity_poly.pdbx_strand_id
1 'polypeptide(L)'
;MQCLDSLSECTEQCVNLRTDPNHCGGCEVTCSTGQACCGGGCVDLLSDVENCGTCGNLCPSYLNASASCADGLCGTDCDEGFADCDGVPGCEVDLHDPSTCGLSCLALANCGSGECLDFPGERVCTCDGQTACTTGTCVGTECSCGSVLCATAELCCDDGFGYQCSAKNSMDSCGACGNICPNNQVCVAGVCSNCTFGHDACDGICAVLLNDTSNCGSCGNICSTNQSCVGGQCF
;
A
#
# COMPACT_ATOMS: atom_id res chain seq x y z
N MET A 1 45.30 -27.34 -47.19
CA MET A 1 43.98 -27.85 -47.63
C MET A 1 43.12 -26.63 -47.70
N GLN A 2 42.60 -26.21 -48.86
CA GLN A 2 41.88 -24.94 -48.92
C GLN A 2 40.52 -25.07 -48.25
N CYS A 3 40.31 -24.25 -47.21
CA CYS A 3 39.01 -24.09 -46.57
C CYS A 3 38.10 -23.18 -47.40
N LEU A 4 36.78 -23.28 -47.17
CA LEU A 4 35.86 -22.26 -47.66
C LEU A 4 36.19 -20.90 -47.02
N ASP A 5 35.87 -19.80 -47.70
CA ASP A 5 36.21 -18.42 -47.29
C ASP A 5 35.80 -18.07 -45.83
N SER A 6 34.80 -18.75 -45.28
CA SER A 6 34.27 -18.54 -43.92
C SER A 6 34.99 -19.34 -42.82
N LEU A 7 35.97 -20.18 -43.18
CA LEU A 7 36.66 -21.11 -42.29
C LEU A 7 38.16 -20.83 -42.30
N SER A 8 38.81 -21.03 -41.16
CA SER A 8 40.24 -20.87 -41.03
C SER A 8 40.96 -22.21 -41.13
N GLU A 9 42.13 -22.21 -41.79
CA GLU A 9 43.05 -23.34 -41.81
C GLU A 9 43.76 -23.45 -40.46
N CYS A 10 43.35 -24.43 -39.65
CA CYS A 10 44.09 -24.90 -38.49
C CYS A 10 44.80 -26.21 -38.85
N THR A 11 45.81 -26.62 -38.06
CA THR A 11 46.83 -27.65 -38.38
C THR A 11 46.40 -28.70 -39.41
N GLU A 12 45.29 -29.41 -39.17
CA GLU A 12 44.75 -30.40 -40.12
C GLU A 12 43.24 -30.28 -40.36
N GLN A 13 42.64 -29.13 -40.00
CA GLN A 13 41.18 -28.97 -39.97
C GLN A 13 40.75 -27.57 -40.40
N CYS A 14 39.66 -27.50 -41.17
CA CYS A 14 38.96 -26.25 -41.45
C CYS A 14 37.94 -26.00 -40.34
N VAL A 15 38.17 -24.98 -39.52
CA VAL A 15 37.34 -24.68 -38.35
C VAL A 15 36.77 -23.27 -38.42
N ASN A 16 35.61 -23.06 -37.81
CA ASN A 16 34.99 -21.74 -37.77
C ASN A 16 35.42 -21.01 -36.50
N LEU A 17 36.40 -20.11 -36.62
CA LEU A 17 36.90 -19.36 -35.47
C LEU A 17 35.87 -18.43 -34.82
N ARG A 18 34.70 -18.23 -35.44
CA ARG A 18 33.66 -17.33 -34.92
C ARG A 18 32.60 -18.05 -34.10
N THR A 19 32.48 -19.37 -34.24
CA THR A 19 31.37 -20.14 -33.64
C THR A 19 31.79 -21.48 -33.06
N ASP A 20 33.00 -21.97 -33.35
CA ASP A 20 33.51 -23.24 -32.80
C ASP A 20 34.04 -23.02 -31.37
N PRO A 21 33.43 -23.63 -30.33
CA PRO A 21 33.88 -23.48 -28.95
C PRO A 21 35.28 -24.04 -28.69
N ASN A 22 35.80 -24.93 -29.53
CA ASN A 22 37.15 -25.47 -29.38
C ASN A 22 38.22 -24.64 -30.10
N HIS A 23 37.79 -23.71 -30.97
CA HIS A 23 38.66 -22.90 -31.82
C HIS A 23 38.24 -21.42 -31.83
N CYS A 24 37.79 -20.87 -30.71
CA CYS A 24 37.13 -19.57 -30.65
C CYS A 24 38.12 -18.40 -30.72
N GLY A 25 38.12 -17.66 -31.83
CA GLY A 25 39.06 -16.57 -32.10
C GLY A 25 40.47 -17.04 -32.51
N GLY A 26 40.75 -18.34 -32.44
CA GLY A 26 42.04 -18.93 -32.81
C GLY A 26 42.04 -20.46 -32.74
N CYS A 27 42.97 -21.10 -33.46
CA CYS A 27 43.02 -22.55 -33.65
C CYS A 27 43.20 -23.41 -32.39
N GLU A 28 43.65 -22.84 -31.28
CA GLU A 28 43.88 -23.62 -30.04
C GLU A 28 43.25 -22.88 -28.85
N VAL A 29 42.15 -22.15 -29.12
CA VAL A 29 41.43 -21.36 -28.13
C VAL A 29 40.12 -22.07 -27.83
N THR A 30 40.13 -22.86 -26.75
CA THR A 30 38.93 -23.56 -26.29
C THR A 30 38.23 -22.73 -25.22
N CYS A 31 36.93 -22.53 -25.38
CA CYS A 31 36.09 -21.91 -24.37
C CYS A 31 35.96 -22.81 -23.14
N SER A 32 35.82 -22.20 -21.97
CA SER A 32 35.66 -22.96 -20.74
C SER A 32 34.34 -23.74 -20.76
N THR A 33 34.25 -24.81 -19.97
CA THR A 33 33.01 -25.58 -19.83
C THR A 33 31.83 -24.66 -19.49
N GLY A 34 30.79 -24.68 -20.33
CA GLY A 34 29.60 -23.85 -20.19
C GLY A 34 29.60 -22.55 -21.02
N GLN A 35 30.73 -22.16 -21.60
CA GLN A 35 30.82 -20.99 -22.47
C GLN A 35 30.56 -21.33 -23.95
N ALA A 36 30.03 -20.36 -24.70
CA ALA A 36 29.84 -20.45 -26.14
C ALA A 36 30.81 -19.53 -26.88
N CYS A 37 31.12 -19.90 -28.13
CA CYS A 37 31.89 -19.02 -29.01
C CYS A 37 30.98 -18.06 -29.76
N CYS A 38 31.04 -16.77 -29.41
CA CYS A 38 30.24 -15.72 -29.99
C CYS A 38 31.14 -14.73 -30.73
N GLY A 39 31.11 -14.77 -32.06
CA GLY A 39 31.87 -13.83 -32.90
C GLY A 39 33.39 -13.97 -32.80
N GLY A 40 33.88 -15.08 -32.21
CA GLY A 40 35.30 -15.31 -31.94
C GLY A 40 35.75 -14.96 -30.53
N GLY A 41 34.83 -14.61 -29.63
CA GLY A 41 35.07 -14.51 -28.19
C GLY A 41 34.30 -15.58 -27.43
N CYS A 42 34.91 -16.15 -26.39
CA CYS A 42 34.21 -17.04 -25.46
C CYS A 42 33.39 -16.21 -24.48
N VAL A 43 32.07 -16.45 -24.45
CA VAL A 43 31.13 -15.75 -23.55
C VAL A 43 30.30 -16.77 -22.78
N ASP A 44 29.83 -16.39 -21.61
CA ASP A 44 28.98 -17.23 -20.77
C ASP A 44 27.50 -16.93 -21.05
N LEU A 45 26.80 -17.84 -21.75
CA LEU A 45 25.40 -17.63 -22.06
C LEU A 45 24.47 -17.73 -20.84
N LEU A 46 24.96 -18.18 -19.69
CA LEU A 46 24.14 -18.38 -18.49
C LEU A 46 24.13 -17.16 -17.56
N SER A 47 25.15 -16.31 -17.64
CA SER A 47 25.32 -15.18 -16.71
C SER A 47 25.76 -13.87 -17.36
N ASP A 48 26.20 -13.88 -18.62
CA ASP A 48 26.57 -12.66 -19.34
C ASP A 48 25.32 -11.92 -19.82
N VAL A 49 25.10 -10.74 -19.25
CA VAL A 49 23.97 -9.85 -19.56
C VAL A 49 23.97 -9.40 -21.02
N GLU A 50 25.13 -9.37 -21.69
CA GLU A 50 25.24 -8.98 -23.11
C GLU A 50 25.02 -10.16 -24.08
N ASN A 51 25.01 -11.41 -23.57
CA ASN A 51 24.93 -12.64 -24.36
C ASN A 51 23.97 -13.68 -23.74
N CYS A 52 22.91 -13.23 -23.07
CA CYS A 52 22.12 -14.11 -22.22
C CYS A 52 21.28 -15.11 -23.04
N GLY A 53 21.49 -16.41 -22.83
CA GLY A 53 20.84 -17.50 -23.55
C GLY A 53 21.32 -17.70 -24.99
N THR A 54 21.75 -16.65 -25.69
CA THR A 54 22.33 -16.72 -27.03
C THR A 54 23.25 -15.53 -27.31
N CYS A 55 24.18 -15.70 -28.26
CA CYS A 55 25.14 -14.67 -28.65
C CYS A 55 24.46 -13.35 -29.03
N GLY A 56 24.92 -12.25 -28.44
CA GLY A 56 24.42 -10.90 -28.71
C GLY A 56 23.00 -10.61 -28.22
N ASN A 57 22.41 -11.50 -27.41
CA ASN A 57 21.13 -11.23 -26.75
C ASN A 57 21.37 -10.39 -25.48
N LEU A 58 21.51 -9.08 -25.69
CA LEU A 58 21.59 -8.11 -24.62
C LEU A 58 20.27 -8.05 -23.85
N CYS A 59 20.31 -8.27 -22.54
CA CYS A 59 19.12 -8.14 -21.72
C CYS A 59 18.60 -6.69 -21.70
N PRO A 60 17.27 -6.48 -21.78
CA PRO A 60 16.69 -5.15 -21.75
C PRO A 60 17.05 -4.41 -20.47
N SER A 61 17.32 -3.12 -20.60
CA SER A 61 17.47 -2.21 -19.46
C SER A 61 16.22 -1.35 -19.30
N TYR A 62 15.82 -1.14 -18.06
CA TYR A 62 14.67 -0.32 -17.68
C TYR A 62 15.10 0.80 -16.74
N LEU A 63 14.24 1.79 -16.56
CA LEU A 63 14.48 2.85 -15.57
C LEU A 63 14.39 2.26 -14.15
N ASN A 64 15.29 2.68 -13.26
CA ASN A 64 15.39 2.19 -11.88
C ASN A 64 15.57 0.67 -11.76
N ALA A 65 16.23 0.07 -12.75
CA ALA A 65 16.46 -1.37 -12.80
C ALA A 65 17.81 -1.69 -13.40
N SER A 66 18.40 -2.79 -12.93
CA SER A 66 19.56 -3.42 -13.54
C SER A 66 19.15 -4.66 -14.33
N ALA A 67 19.71 -4.80 -15.53
CA ALA A 67 19.51 -5.99 -16.33
C ALA A 67 20.31 -7.15 -15.72
N SER A 68 19.69 -8.32 -15.61
CA SER A 68 20.36 -9.52 -15.09
C SER A 68 20.24 -10.70 -16.04
N CYS A 69 21.16 -11.65 -15.91
CA CYS A 69 21.13 -12.90 -16.65
C CYS A 69 21.35 -14.05 -15.66
N ALA A 70 20.40 -14.97 -15.59
CA ALA A 70 20.49 -16.15 -14.76
C ALA A 70 19.95 -17.36 -15.54
N ASP A 71 20.72 -18.44 -15.57
CA ASP A 71 20.39 -19.68 -16.29
C ASP A 71 20.03 -19.45 -17.77
N GLY A 72 20.61 -18.40 -18.37
CA GLY A 72 20.37 -18.02 -19.77
C GLY A 72 19.02 -17.35 -20.02
N LEU A 73 18.36 -16.87 -18.96
CA LEU A 73 17.15 -16.07 -19.03
C LEU A 73 17.45 -14.65 -18.57
N CYS A 74 17.02 -13.67 -19.36
CA CYS A 74 17.09 -12.27 -18.97
C CYS A 74 16.12 -12.00 -17.82
N GLY A 75 16.65 -11.42 -16.76
CA GLY A 75 15.93 -10.90 -15.62
C GLY A 75 16.01 -9.38 -15.55
N THR A 76 15.27 -8.83 -14.60
CA THR A 76 15.28 -7.41 -14.27
C THR A 76 15.27 -7.34 -12.75
N ASP A 77 16.30 -6.71 -12.18
CA ASP A 77 16.42 -6.52 -10.75
C ASP A 77 16.24 -5.03 -10.46
N CYS A 78 15.16 -4.68 -9.76
CA CYS A 78 14.88 -3.30 -9.40
C CYS A 78 15.92 -2.72 -8.45
N ASP A 79 16.26 -1.46 -8.67
CA ASP A 79 17.09 -0.69 -7.75
C ASP A 79 16.38 -0.58 -6.38
N GLU A 80 17.15 -0.34 -5.32
CA GLU A 80 16.62 -0.24 -3.97
C GLU A 80 15.49 0.82 -3.91
N GLY A 81 14.32 0.39 -3.43
CA GLY A 81 13.14 1.25 -3.33
C GLY A 81 12.29 1.35 -4.59
N PHE A 82 12.52 0.52 -5.60
CA PHE A 82 11.66 0.42 -6.78
C PHE A 82 11.11 -1.00 -6.97
N ALA A 83 9.99 -1.14 -7.67
CA ALA A 83 9.36 -2.42 -7.99
C ALA A 83 8.62 -2.43 -9.34
N ASP A 84 8.46 -3.63 -9.91
CA ASP A 84 7.50 -3.97 -10.96
C ASP A 84 6.17 -4.33 -10.28
N CYS A 85 5.09 -3.61 -10.56
CA CYS A 85 3.82 -3.84 -9.86
C CYS A 85 2.60 -3.97 -10.78
N ASP A 86 2.76 -3.72 -12.08
CA ASP A 86 1.70 -3.94 -13.07
C ASP A 86 1.91 -5.22 -13.90
N GLY A 87 3.04 -5.92 -13.69
CA GLY A 87 3.40 -7.14 -14.41
C GLY A 87 3.87 -6.86 -15.85
N VAL A 88 4.14 -5.60 -16.18
CA VAL A 88 4.84 -5.18 -17.39
C VAL A 88 6.31 -4.99 -17.02
N PRO A 89 7.26 -5.61 -17.74
CA PRO A 89 8.67 -5.54 -17.39
C PRO A 89 9.18 -4.10 -17.16
N GLY A 90 9.57 -3.80 -15.93
CA GLY A 90 9.97 -2.46 -15.50
C GLY A 90 10.13 -2.35 -13.99
N CYS A 91 10.58 -1.18 -13.52
CA CYS A 91 10.62 -0.82 -12.10
C CYS A 91 10.08 0.60 -11.93
N GLU A 92 8.88 0.80 -12.48
CA GLU A 92 8.20 2.09 -12.64
C GLU A 92 7.64 2.65 -11.34
N VAL A 93 7.52 1.82 -10.30
CA VAL A 93 6.96 2.19 -9.01
C VAL A 93 8.06 2.58 -8.03
N ASP A 94 7.99 3.80 -7.50
CA ASP A 94 8.77 4.23 -6.33
C ASP A 94 8.07 3.77 -5.05
N LEU A 95 8.76 2.91 -4.29
CA LEU A 95 8.31 2.36 -3.01
C LEU A 95 8.53 3.31 -1.83
N HIS A 96 9.04 4.53 -2.06
CA HIS A 96 9.06 5.57 -1.04
C HIS A 96 7.88 6.54 -1.17
N ASP A 97 7.15 6.48 -2.29
CA ASP A 97 5.99 7.31 -2.56
C ASP A 97 4.69 6.54 -2.23
N PRO A 98 3.96 6.96 -1.17
CA PRO A 98 2.68 6.35 -0.78
C PRO A 98 1.63 6.35 -1.89
N SER A 99 1.75 7.23 -2.89
CA SER A 99 0.80 7.34 -3.99
C SER A 99 1.03 6.30 -5.09
N THR A 100 2.21 5.65 -5.13
CA THR A 100 2.61 4.74 -6.20
C THR A 100 3.03 3.35 -5.75
N CYS A 101 2.90 2.96 -4.48
CA CYS A 101 3.35 1.69 -3.86
C CYS A 101 2.73 0.39 -4.41
N GLY A 102 2.75 0.17 -5.72
CA GLY A 102 2.31 -1.04 -6.41
C GLY A 102 0.80 -1.28 -6.46
N LEU A 103 0.05 -0.65 -5.56
CA LEU A 103 -1.40 -0.52 -5.55
C LEU A 103 -1.74 0.93 -5.15
N SER A 104 -2.93 1.43 -5.51
CA SER A 104 -3.41 2.72 -4.99
C SER A 104 -3.66 2.60 -3.48
N CYS A 105 -2.70 2.99 -2.65
CA CYS A 105 -2.87 2.97 -1.20
C CYS A 105 -3.90 4.02 -0.75
N LEU A 106 -4.54 3.76 0.40
CA LEU A 106 -5.29 4.80 1.11
C LEU A 106 -4.33 5.89 1.60
N ALA A 107 -4.82 7.12 1.68
CA ALA A 107 -4.02 8.24 2.19
C ALA A 107 -3.47 7.91 3.59
N LEU A 108 -2.15 8.11 3.77
CA LEU A 108 -1.35 7.89 4.99
C LEU A 108 -0.70 6.49 5.17
N ALA A 109 -0.80 5.59 4.19
CA ALA A 109 -0.04 4.33 4.23
C ALA A 109 1.47 4.55 3.98
N ASN A 110 2.32 3.79 4.66
CA ASN A 110 3.74 3.68 4.30
C ASN A 110 3.91 2.57 3.28
N CYS A 111 4.97 2.63 2.47
CA CYS A 111 5.25 1.59 1.50
C CYS A 111 6.44 0.73 1.95
N GLY A 112 6.30 -0.59 1.85
CA GLY A 112 7.40 -1.51 2.13
C GLY A 112 7.24 -2.82 1.39
N SER A 113 8.33 -3.27 0.77
CA SER A 113 8.37 -4.52 -0.01
C SER A 113 7.27 -4.65 -1.09
N GLY A 114 6.82 -3.54 -1.68
CA GLY A 114 5.78 -3.55 -2.72
C GLY A 114 4.34 -3.64 -2.21
N GLU A 115 4.13 -3.58 -0.90
CA GLU A 115 2.80 -3.58 -0.28
C GLU A 115 2.57 -2.29 0.51
N CYS A 116 1.31 -1.80 0.50
CA CYS A 116 0.87 -0.74 1.40
C CYS A 116 0.96 -1.27 2.84
N LEU A 117 1.98 -0.84 3.58
CA LEU A 117 2.12 -1.12 5.00
C LEU A 117 1.22 -0.18 5.78
N ASP A 118 0.29 -0.77 6.52
CA ASP A 118 -0.53 -0.05 7.47
C ASP A 118 0.34 0.47 8.65
N PHE A 119 0.41 1.81 8.74
CA PHE A 119 0.70 2.67 9.91
C PHE A 119 2.09 3.26 10.15
N PRO A 120 2.08 4.56 10.51
CA PRO A 120 1.97 4.99 11.91
C PRO A 120 0.72 5.88 12.10
N GLY A 121 -0.35 5.34 12.69
CA GLY A 121 -1.57 6.11 12.95
C GLY A 121 -2.73 5.39 13.63
N GLU A 122 -3.01 4.13 13.31
CA GLU A 122 -4.05 3.33 13.99
C GLU A 122 -3.46 1.97 14.39
N ARG A 123 -3.88 1.50 15.56
CA ARG A 123 -3.32 0.31 16.20
C ARG A 123 -4.01 -0.93 15.62
N VAL A 124 -3.36 -1.67 14.73
CA VAL A 124 -3.81 -3.02 14.35
C VAL A 124 -3.37 -4.02 15.44
N CYS A 125 -4.32 -4.80 15.97
CA CYS A 125 -4.08 -5.78 17.03
C CYS A 125 -3.95 -7.21 16.46
N THR A 126 -2.80 -7.85 16.61
CA THR A 126 -2.56 -9.26 16.28
C THR A 126 -2.89 -10.19 17.46
N CYS A 127 -3.46 -11.37 17.18
CA CYS A 127 -3.83 -12.39 18.18
C CYS A 127 -2.64 -13.29 18.52
N ASP A 128 -1.95 -13.03 19.64
CA ASP A 128 -0.70 -13.70 20.04
C ASP A 128 -0.92 -15.01 20.85
N GLY A 129 -1.82 -15.87 20.36
CA GLY A 129 -2.08 -17.19 20.96
C GLY A 129 -2.87 -17.20 22.28
N GLN A 130 -3.44 -16.06 22.70
CA GLN A 130 -4.38 -15.98 23.83
C GLN A 130 -5.80 -15.75 23.32
N THR A 131 -6.81 -16.23 24.04
CA THR A 131 -8.24 -16.13 23.69
C THR A 131 -8.82 -14.70 23.65
N ALA A 132 -7.96 -13.68 23.62
CA ALA A 132 -8.30 -12.25 23.64
C ALA A 132 -7.32 -11.44 22.78
N CYS A 133 -7.84 -10.46 22.02
CA CYS A 133 -7.07 -9.36 21.43
C CYS A 133 -7.32 -8.08 22.24
N THR A 134 -6.47 -7.05 22.09
CA THR A 134 -6.55 -5.79 22.86
C THR A 134 -7.96 -5.15 22.78
N THR A 135 -8.72 -5.41 21.72
CA THR A 135 -10.10 -4.91 21.53
C THR A 135 -11.04 -5.95 20.88
N GLY A 136 -11.17 -7.16 21.44
CA GLY A 136 -12.15 -8.14 20.97
C GLY A 136 -11.83 -9.61 21.25
N THR A 137 -12.51 -10.50 20.53
CA THR A 137 -12.31 -11.95 20.63
C THR A 137 -11.70 -12.48 19.34
N CYS A 138 -10.62 -13.26 19.45
CA CYS A 138 -9.95 -13.86 18.30
C CYS A 138 -10.80 -14.98 17.67
N VAL A 139 -11.04 -14.92 16.36
CA VAL A 139 -11.66 -16.00 15.57
C VAL A 139 -10.72 -16.36 14.43
N GLY A 140 -9.85 -17.36 14.62
CA GLY A 140 -8.78 -17.68 13.67
C GLY A 140 -7.57 -16.75 13.84
N THR A 141 -7.01 -16.25 12.72
CA THR A 141 -5.91 -15.26 12.71
C THR A 141 -6.39 -13.80 12.68
N GLU A 142 -7.71 -13.59 12.58
CA GLU A 142 -8.34 -12.28 12.49
C GLU A 142 -9.05 -11.92 13.80
N CYS A 143 -8.88 -10.67 14.28
CA CYS A 143 -9.58 -10.15 15.45
C CYS A 143 -10.98 -9.71 14.99
N SER A 144 -12.01 -10.48 15.35
CA SER A 144 -13.38 -10.22 14.91
C SER A 144 -14.08 -9.34 15.95
N CYS A 145 -14.53 -8.16 15.53
CA CYS A 145 -15.40 -7.31 16.35
C CYS A 145 -16.71 -8.09 16.59
N GLY A 146 -16.86 -8.64 17.79
CA GLY A 146 -18.00 -9.49 18.15
C GLY A 146 -19.33 -8.78 17.87
N SER A 147 -20.16 -9.45 17.08
CA SER A 147 -21.52 -9.10 16.65
C SER A 147 -22.56 -8.95 17.77
N VAL A 148 -22.16 -8.59 18.99
CA VAL A 148 -23.02 -8.61 20.18
C VAL A 148 -23.12 -7.27 20.90
N LEU A 149 -22.28 -6.26 20.63
CA LEU A 149 -22.43 -4.95 21.28
C LEU A 149 -23.08 -3.85 20.42
N CYS A 150 -22.94 -3.88 19.09
CA CYS A 150 -23.49 -2.84 18.23
C CYS A 150 -24.48 -3.43 17.24
N ALA A 151 -25.69 -2.86 17.16
CA ALA A 151 -26.67 -3.29 16.16
C ALA A 151 -26.08 -3.08 14.76
N THR A 152 -26.47 -3.95 13.83
CA THR A 152 -25.90 -4.05 12.48
C THR A 152 -25.70 -2.67 11.82
N ALA A 153 -24.44 -2.39 11.44
CA ALA A 153 -23.92 -1.20 10.73
C ALA A 153 -23.37 -0.02 11.57
N GLU A 154 -22.88 -0.27 12.78
CA GLU A 154 -22.10 0.71 13.58
C GLU A 154 -20.62 0.28 13.72
N LEU A 155 -19.71 1.25 13.70
CA LEU A 155 -18.26 1.08 13.87
C LEU A 155 -17.93 0.99 15.37
N CYS A 156 -17.11 0.04 15.82
CA CYS A 156 -16.72 -0.10 17.23
C CYS A 156 -15.44 0.72 17.51
N CYS A 157 -15.43 1.58 18.53
CA CYS A 157 -14.33 2.52 18.78
C CYS A 157 -13.86 2.49 20.26
N ASP A 158 -12.55 2.70 20.48
CA ASP A 158 -11.92 2.93 21.79
C ASP A 158 -11.41 4.38 21.86
N ASP A 159 -11.97 5.18 22.77
CA ASP A 159 -11.66 6.60 23.00
C ASP A 159 -10.79 6.84 24.26
N GLY A 160 -10.29 5.78 24.88
CA GLY A 160 -9.50 5.86 26.11
C GLY A 160 -10.33 6.03 27.39
N PHE A 161 -11.67 6.08 27.30
CA PHE A 161 -12.59 6.03 28.44
C PHE A 161 -13.52 4.80 28.43
N GLY A 162 -13.55 4.02 27.34
CA GLY A 162 -14.23 2.72 27.23
C GLY A 162 -14.61 2.36 25.79
N TYR A 163 -15.28 1.22 25.60
CA TYR A 163 -15.79 0.81 24.29
C TYR A 163 -17.16 1.44 24.02
N GLN A 164 -17.30 2.18 22.92
CA GLN A 164 -18.57 2.74 22.47
C GLN A 164 -18.87 2.35 21.01
N CYS A 165 -20.14 2.09 20.71
CA CYS A 165 -20.60 1.96 19.33
C CYS A 165 -20.65 3.35 18.70
N SER A 166 -20.07 3.53 17.51
CA SER A 166 -20.20 4.77 16.73
C SER A 166 -21.65 4.91 16.31
N ALA A 167 -22.41 5.57 17.18
CA ALA A 167 -23.74 6.01 16.84
C ALA A 167 -23.59 7.05 15.74
N LYS A 168 -24.29 6.86 14.62
CA LYS A 168 -24.36 7.83 13.52
C LYS A 168 -24.82 9.24 13.95
N ASN A 169 -25.21 9.42 15.22
CA ASN A 169 -25.63 10.69 15.80
C ASN A 169 -24.87 11.03 17.10
N SER A 170 -23.74 10.38 17.42
CA SER A 170 -22.91 10.75 18.58
C SER A 170 -22.03 11.97 18.23
N MET A 171 -21.96 12.93 19.16
CA MET A 171 -21.11 14.11 19.04
C MET A 171 -19.61 13.82 19.22
N ASP A 172 -19.28 12.71 19.89
CA ASP A 172 -17.90 12.31 20.18
C ASP A 172 -17.30 11.38 19.11
N SER A 173 -18.13 10.90 18.17
CA SER A 173 -17.73 9.93 17.14
C SER A 173 -18.69 9.96 15.94
N CYS A 174 -18.84 11.12 15.31
CA CYS A 174 -19.76 11.33 14.21
C CYS A 174 -19.32 10.64 12.93
N GLY A 175 -19.87 9.47 12.62
CA GLY A 175 -19.60 8.73 11.37
C GLY A 175 -18.25 8.02 11.31
N ALA A 176 -17.30 8.40 12.16
CA ALA A 176 -16.02 7.74 12.38
C ALA A 176 -15.60 7.88 13.86
N CYS A 177 -14.72 6.99 14.33
CA CYS A 177 -14.18 7.04 15.69
C CYS A 177 -13.46 8.37 15.95
N GLY A 178 -13.74 9.00 17.09
CA GLY A 178 -13.08 10.26 17.50
C GLY A 178 -13.40 11.48 16.62
N ASN A 179 -14.33 11.35 15.66
CA ASN A 179 -14.73 12.45 14.79
C ASN A 179 -15.71 13.39 15.52
N ILE A 180 -15.17 14.39 16.22
CA ILE A 180 -15.94 15.44 16.89
C ILE A 180 -16.30 16.53 15.89
N CYS A 181 -17.59 16.89 15.83
CA CYS A 181 -18.05 17.89 14.87
C CYS A 181 -17.52 19.30 15.17
N PRO A 182 -16.81 19.95 14.23
CA PRO A 182 -16.21 21.27 14.45
C PRO A 182 -17.26 22.39 14.44
N ASN A 183 -16.90 23.55 14.98
CA ASN A 183 -17.73 24.77 14.94
C ASN A 183 -19.14 24.63 15.52
N ASN A 184 -19.29 23.82 16.58
CA ASN A 184 -20.57 23.60 17.25
C ASN A 184 -21.63 23.08 16.26
N GLN A 185 -21.28 22.03 15.52
CA GLN A 185 -22.16 21.33 14.57
C GLN A 185 -22.81 20.11 15.24
N VAL A 186 -23.94 19.66 14.68
CA VAL A 186 -24.61 18.43 15.12
C VAL A 186 -24.26 17.27 14.22
N CYS A 187 -24.22 16.06 14.78
CA CYS A 187 -24.01 14.84 14.01
C CYS A 187 -25.34 14.31 13.47
N VAL A 188 -25.51 14.29 12.15
CA VAL A 188 -26.71 13.74 11.51
C VAL A 188 -26.30 12.64 10.54
N ALA A 189 -26.71 11.41 10.85
CA ALA A 189 -26.45 10.25 9.99
C ALA A 189 -24.96 10.04 9.63
N GLY A 190 -24.06 10.38 10.56
CA GLY A 190 -22.61 10.25 10.43
C GLY A 190 -21.94 11.43 9.75
N VAL A 191 -22.66 12.54 9.53
CA VAL A 191 -22.12 13.74 8.88
C VAL A 191 -22.35 14.97 9.77
N CYS A 192 -21.27 15.69 10.07
CA CYS A 192 -21.33 16.95 10.79
C CYS A 192 -22.04 18.01 9.95
N SER A 193 -23.13 18.54 10.49
CA SER A 193 -24.04 19.44 9.80
C SER A 193 -24.37 20.65 10.68
N ASN A 194 -24.55 21.81 10.05
CA ASN A 194 -25.04 23.00 10.75
C ASN A 194 -26.52 22.84 11.09
N CYS A 195 -26.93 23.44 12.20
CA CYS A 195 -28.35 23.60 12.51
C CYS A 195 -29.02 24.51 11.48
N THR A 196 -30.05 23.97 10.82
CA THR A 196 -30.88 24.75 9.90
C THR A 196 -31.81 25.69 10.66
N PHE A 197 -32.23 26.79 10.04
CA PHE A 197 -33.15 27.80 10.60
C PHE A 197 -32.58 28.69 11.73
N GLY A 198 -31.24 28.82 11.82
CA GLY A 198 -30.61 29.72 12.79
C GLY A 198 -30.74 29.28 14.23
N HIS A 199 -30.96 27.98 14.45
CA HIS A 199 -30.91 27.34 15.76
C HIS A 199 -29.46 27.12 16.18
N ASP A 200 -29.24 27.00 17.49
CA ASP A 200 -27.93 26.78 18.07
C ASP A 200 -27.74 25.29 18.35
N ALA A 201 -26.54 24.77 18.08
CA ALA A 201 -26.21 23.41 18.48
C ALA A 201 -25.88 23.41 19.97
N CYS A 202 -26.65 22.68 20.76
CA CYS A 202 -26.43 22.53 22.19
C CYS A 202 -26.36 21.04 22.50
N ASP A 203 -25.20 20.57 22.99
CA ASP A 203 -24.95 19.15 23.30
C ASP A 203 -25.47 18.20 22.22
N GLY A 204 -25.10 18.46 20.96
CA GLY A 204 -25.40 17.60 19.82
C GLY A 204 -26.84 17.65 19.30
N ILE A 205 -27.72 18.48 19.87
CA ILE A 205 -29.07 18.74 19.35
C ILE A 205 -29.22 20.18 18.88
N CYS A 206 -30.01 20.40 17.82
CA CYS A 206 -30.37 21.75 17.40
C CYS A 206 -31.48 22.28 18.31
N ALA A 207 -31.12 23.22 19.18
CA ALA A 207 -32.00 23.81 20.16
C ALA A 207 -32.48 25.20 19.72
N VAL A 208 -33.75 25.50 20.00
CA VAL A 208 -34.32 26.83 19.79
C VAL A 208 -34.21 27.61 21.08
N LEU A 209 -33.18 28.46 21.19
CA LEU A 209 -32.91 29.18 22.44
C LEU A 209 -34.06 30.08 22.91
N LEU A 210 -35.03 30.38 22.05
CA LEU A 210 -36.16 31.26 22.38
C LEU A 210 -37.25 30.59 23.22
N ASN A 211 -37.35 29.26 23.18
CA ASN A 211 -38.42 28.52 23.86
C ASN A 211 -38.01 27.13 24.38
N ASP A 212 -36.77 26.71 24.18
CA ASP A 212 -36.24 25.49 24.78
C ASP A 212 -35.90 25.71 26.25
N THR A 213 -36.63 25.06 27.15
CA THR A 213 -36.41 25.14 28.61
C THR A 213 -35.09 24.56 29.08
N SER A 214 -34.44 23.73 28.27
CA SER A 214 -33.13 23.14 28.57
C SER A 214 -31.96 23.97 28.02
N ASN A 215 -32.24 24.91 27.11
CA ASN A 215 -31.24 25.72 26.41
C ASN A 215 -31.73 27.18 26.28
N CYS A 216 -32.33 27.74 27.32
CA CYS A 216 -33.06 28.99 27.19
C CYS A 216 -32.11 30.19 27.10
N GLY A 217 -32.06 30.88 25.96
CA GLY A 217 -31.18 32.03 25.71
C GLY A 217 -29.70 31.68 25.49
N SER A 218 -29.23 30.52 25.95
CA SER A 218 -27.91 29.95 25.65
C SER A 218 -27.91 28.43 25.89
N CYS A 219 -27.01 27.72 25.23
CA CYS A 219 -26.85 26.28 25.44
C CYS A 219 -26.59 25.94 26.92
N GLY A 220 -27.27 24.90 27.42
CA GLY A 220 -27.18 24.46 28.81
C GLY A 220 -27.83 25.38 29.84
N ASN A 221 -28.48 26.47 29.44
CA ASN A 221 -29.24 27.31 30.38
C ASN A 221 -30.61 26.71 30.66
N ILE A 222 -30.66 25.87 31.68
CA ILE A 222 -31.86 25.14 32.09
C ILE A 222 -32.72 26.03 33.01
N CYS A 223 -33.98 26.22 32.65
CA CYS A 223 -34.94 26.92 33.49
C CYS A 223 -35.29 26.11 34.76
N SER A 224 -35.56 26.80 35.88
CA SER A 224 -35.89 26.13 37.14
C SER A 224 -37.22 25.37 37.05
N THR A 225 -37.45 24.45 37.97
CA THR A 225 -38.70 23.67 38.04
C THR A 225 -39.94 24.59 38.03
N ASN A 226 -40.83 24.38 37.06
CA ASN A 226 -42.04 25.17 36.74
C ASN A 226 -41.83 26.50 36.00
N GLN A 227 -40.63 26.81 35.53
CA GLN A 227 -40.40 27.97 34.68
C GLN A 227 -40.57 27.63 33.20
N SER A 228 -41.01 28.62 32.41
CA SER A 228 -41.11 28.53 30.95
C SER A 228 -40.02 29.38 30.27
N CYS A 229 -39.50 28.91 29.14
CA CYS A 229 -38.62 29.71 28.30
C CYS A 229 -39.45 30.55 27.33
N VAL A 230 -39.40 31.87 27.45
CA VAL A 230 -40.09 32.80 26.55
C VAL A 230 -39.12 33.87 26.08
N GLY A 231 -38.85 33.92 24.77
CA GLY A 231 -37.93 34.89 24.19
C GLY A 231 -36.49 34.74 24.66
N GLY A 232 -36.09 33.53 25.08
CA GLY A 232 -34.75 33.24 25.60
C GLY A 232 -34.54 33.63 27.06
N GLN A 233 -35.62 33.79 27.83
CA GLN A 233 -35.56 34.03 29.27
C GLN A 233 -36.49 33.07 30.02
N CYS A 234 -36.04 32.59 31.18
CA CYS A 234 -36.83 31.74 32.06
C CYS A 234 -37.74 32.60 32.96
N PHE A 235 -39.05 32.33 32.92
CA PHE A 235 -40.07 32.96 33.77
C PHE A 235 -40.70 31.94 34.71
#